data_AF-A0A4P9CAT0-F1
#
_entry.id   AF-A0A4P9CAT0-F1
#
_cell.length_a   1.000
_cell.length_b   1.000
_cell.length_c   1.000
_cell.angle_alpha   90.00
_cell.angle_beta   90.00
_cell.angle_gamma   90.00
#
_symmetry.space_group_name_H-M   'P 1'
#
loop_
_entity.id
_entity.type
_entity.pdbx_description
1 polymer ?
#
loop_
_entity_poly.entity_id
_entity_poly.type
_entity_poly.pdbx_seq_one_letter_code
_entity_poly.pdbx_strand_id
1 'polypeptide(L)'
;MYEGVINAYVTNLGRYNEGYLVGEFLALPATTEEVQAIFERIGVDEKRYEEYFITDYETEISGLGDCLGEYENLNALNYLASCLDELTEEEMKKYEIAVEEGDYTSSIVDLINLTQNLDCYDIVQDIDNDYALGEYYINECGAFLEVPDGLSNYIAYDAYGRDARMNDCGSYINGCYVCETGAGFYPFFDGHEIPEEYHITSFPEPRDVDALMVRIGQPPEKIRIENSLEGIESVFEGTVCAYPLSDETLIVTQKEDKRIPNHALFDAAEHAKISVCGDFLLCNWDFEALKVKDLTPKQIEKYMDQLEHPEKYNGDVQRKIVFPEKEKHRDTMER
;
A
#
# COMPACT_ATOMS: atom_id res chain seq x y z
N MET A 1 14.80 5.64 -9.92
CA MET A 1 14.02 4.41 -9.96
C MET A 1 13.33 4.34 -8.63
N TYR A 2 12.07 4.73 -8.64
CA TYR A 2 11.20 4.72 -7.47
C TYR A 2 10.79 3.28 -7.13
N GLU A 3 10.29 3.04 -5.92
CA GLU A 3 9.90 1.68 -5.47
C GLU A 3 8.57 1.20 -6.06
N GLY A 4 7.77 2.07 -6.70
CA GLY A 4 6.55 1.74 -7.45
C GLY A 4 6.32 2.66 -8.64
N VAL A 5 5.36 2.30 -9.52
CA VAL A 5 5.01 3.05 -10.74
C VAL A 5 4.37 4.41 -10.41
N ILE A 6 3.60 4.45 -9.33
CA ILE A 6 3.02 5.67 -8.77
C ILE A 6 3.42 5.75 -7.31
N ASN A 7 4.01 6.85 -6.87
CA ASN A 7 4.28 7.11 -5.47
C ASN A 7 3.43 8.31 -5.04
N ALA A 8 2.41 8.06 -4.23
CA ALA A 8 1.48 9.08 -3.75
C ALA A 8 1.95 9.60 -2.40
N TYR A 9 2.09 10.92 -2.24
CA TYR A 9 2.43 11.52 -0.94
C TYR A 9 1.16 11.67 -0.10
N VAL A 10 0.93 10.70 0.79
CA VAL A 10 -0.26 10.65 1.64
C VAL A 10 -0.06 11.55 2.85
N THR A 11 -0.94 12.54 3.00
CA THR A 11 -0.87 13.58 4.03
C THR A 11 -2.04 13.45 5.00
N ASN A 12 -1.76 13.59 6.30
CA ASN A 12 -2.78 13.63 7.34
C ASN A 12 -3.54 14.96 7.33
N LEU A 13 -4.82 14.92 6.95
CA LEU A 13 -5.70 16.08 6.84
C LEU A 13 -5.98 16.74 8.20
N GLY A 14 -6.14 15.95 9.26
CA GLY A 14 -6.36 16.44 10.62
C GLY A 14 -5.19 17.29 11.11
N ARG A 15 -3.97 16.75 10.99
CA ARG A 15 -2.72 17.46 11.31
C ARG A 15 -2.49 18.68 10.44
N TYR A 16 -2.81 18.58 9.15
CA TYR A 16 -2.71 19.70 8.22
C TYR A 16 -3.59 20.88 8.66
N ASN A 17 -4.84 20.61 9.06
CA ASN A 17 -5.76 21.62 9.59
C ASN A 17 -5.29 22.25 10.92
N GLU A 18 -4.45 21.53 11.68
CA GLU A 18 -3.77 22.03 12.89
C GLU A 18 -2.49 22.84 12.58
N GLY A 19 -2.10 22.96 11.31
CA GLY A 19 -0.90 23.68 10.86
C GLY A 19 0.36 22.82 10.75
N TYR A 20 0.23 21.50 10.82
CA TYR A 20 1.35 20.55 10.68
C TYR A 20 1.28 19.80 9.35
N LEU A 21 2.33 19.84 8.55
CA LEU A 21 2.46 18.99 7.36
C LEU A 21 3.07 17.65 7.77
N VAL A 22 2.22 16.63 7.95
CA VAL A 22 2.63 15.28 8.29
C VAL A 22 2.14 14.34 7.19
N GLY A 23 3.08 13.72 6.48
CA GLY A 23 2.79 12.81 5.38
C GLY A 23 3.99 11.95 5.01
N GLU A 24 3.76 10.94 4.19
CA GLU A 24 4.76 9.99 3.71
C GLU A 24 4.39 9.47 2.32
N PHE A 25 5.38 9.10 1.51
CA PHE A 25 5.16 8.47 0.22
C PHE A 25 4.69 7.02 0.39
N LEU A 26 3.62 6.68 -0.31
CA LEU A 26 3.14 5.32 -0.52
C LEU A 26 3.44 4.91 -1.96
N ALA A 27 4.32 3.93 -2.14
CA ALA A 27 4.57 3.30 -3.42
C ALA A 27 3.40 2.38 -3.78
N LEU A 28 2.89 2.50 -5.01
CA LEU A 28 1.79 1.69 -5.54
C LEU A 28 2.27 0.84 -6.72
N PRO A 29 1.74 -0.39 -6.88
CA PRO A 29 0.70 -0.99 -6.04
C PRO A 29 1.21 -1.40 -4.65
N ALA A 30 0.32 -1.33 -3.66
CA ALA A 30 0.59 -1.59 -2.25
C ALA A 30 -0.32 -2.68 -1.68
N THR A 31 -0.02 -3.07 -0.45
CA THR A 31 -0.82 -3.95 0.40
C THR A 31 -1.54 -3.17 1.50
N THR A 32 -2.59 -3.75 2.08
CA THR A 32 -3.30 -3.17 3.23
C THR A 32 -2.36 -2.95 4.42
N GLU A 33 -1.39 -3.85 4.63
CA GLU A 33 -0.39 -3.75 5.70
C GLU A 33 0.54 -2.54 5.51
N GLU A 34 0.96 -2.25 4.27
CA GLU A 34 1.80 -1.08 3.96
C GLU A 34 1.04 0.22 4.16
N VAL A 35 -0.24 0.28 3.74
CA VAL A 35 -1.11 1.43 4.00
C VAL A 35 -1.32 1.62 5.50
N GLN A 36 -1.60 0.55 6.25
CA GLN A 36 -1.76 0.60 7.70
C GLN A 36 -0.50 1.15 8.37
N ALA A 37 0.66 0.64 7.97
CA ALA A 37 1.94 1.06 8.53
C ALA A 37 2.25 2.53 8.25
N ILE A 38 1.90 3.07 7.06
CA ILE A 38 2.04 4.50 6.76
C ILE A 38 1.06 5.30 7.62
N PHE A 39 -0.21 4.92 7.66
CA PHE A 39 -1.25 5.64 8.42
C PHE A 39 -0.87 5.75 9.90
N GLU A 40 -0.37 4.68 10.51
CA GLU A 40 0.15 4.70 11.88
C GLU A 40 1.31 5.69 12.07
N ARG A 41 2.26 5.73 11.12
CA ARG A 41 3.42 6.65 11.18
C ARG A 41 3.01 8.12 11.03
N ILE A 42 2.06 8.41 10.13
CA ILE A 42 1.56 9.78 9.91
C ILE A 42 0.45 10.17 10.89
N GLY A 43 0.05 9.26 11.78
CA GLY A 43 -0.93 9.49 12.85
C GLY A 43 -2.36 9.65 12.35
N VAL A 44 -2.72 8.99 11.24
CA VAL A 44 -4.11 8.83 10.79
C VAL A 44 -4.71 7.66 11.57
N ASP A 45 -5.82 7.88 12.29
CA ASP A 45 -6.42 6.84 13.11
C ASP A 45 -7.37 5.93 12.29
N GLU A 46 -7.47 4.66 12.68
CA GLU A 46 -8.40 3.69 12.07
C GLU A 46 -9.88 4.05 12.31
N LYS A 47 -10.16 5.04 13.16
CA LYS A 47 -11.54 5.38 13.57
C LYS A 47 -12.17 6.40 12.63
N ARG A 48 -11.37 7.13 11.86
CA ARG A 48 -11.81 8.17 10.92
C ARG A 48 -11.10 8.03 9.58
N TYR A 49 -11.65 7.14 8.75
CA TYR A 49 -11.22 6.83 7.39
C TYR A 49 -11.20 8.01 6.38
N GLU A 50 -11.45 9.24 6.82
CA GLU A 50 -11.54 10.45 5.98
C GLU A 50 -10.44 11.49 6.28
N GLU A 51 -9.47 11.20 7.15
CA GLU A 51 -8.45 12.17 7.57
C GLU A 51 -7.15 12.13 6.74
N TYR A 52 -7.21 11.75 5.45
CA TYR A 52 -6.06 11.87 4.54
C TYR A 52 -6.42 12.54 3.21
N PHE A 53 -5.39 13.06 2.55
CA PHE A 53 -5.43 13.53 1.17
C PHE A 53 -4.03 13.40 0.55
N ILE A 54 -3.93 13.50 -0.77
CA ILE A 54 -2.67 13.36 -1.49
C ILE A 54 -2.21 14.75 -1.90
N THR A 55 -0.97 15.10 -1.57
CA THR A 55 -0.41 16.43 -1.88
C THR A 55 0.57 16.43 -3.04
N ASP A 56 1.09 15.26 -3.40
CA ASP A 56 2.08 15.13 -4.46
C ASP A 56 2.07 13.71 -5.05
N TYR A 57 2.54 13.59 -6.29
CA TYR A 57 2.69 12.32 -7.00
C TYR A 57 4.07 12.26 -7.66
N GLU A 58 4.81 11.19 -7.41
CA GLU A 58 6.06 10.88 -8.12
C GLU A 58 5.88 9.64 -9.00
N THR A 59 6.07 9.81 -10.31
CA THR A 59 5.98 8.75 -11.31
C THR A 59 6.99 8.99 -12.44
N GLU A 60 7.43 7.92 -13.10
CA GLU A 60 8.29 8.01 -14.29
C GLU A 60 7.48 8.25 -15.57
N ILE A 61 6.15 8.15 -15.52
CA ILE A 61 5.25 8.37 -16.67
C ILE A 61 4.99 9.87 -16.81
N SER A 62 5.48 10.47 -17.89
CA SER A 62 5.28 11.90 -18.17
C SER A 62 3.80 12.27 -18.23
N GLY A 63 3.45 13.42 -17.64
CA GLY A 63 2.08 13.95 -17.60
C GLY A 63 1.12 13.26 -16.62
N LEU A 64 1.38 12.01 -16.21
CA LEU A 64 0.43 11.24 -15.38
C LEU A 64 0.12 11.90 -14.03
N GLY A 65 1.14 12.43 -13.34
CA GLY A 65 0.96 13.10 -12.05
C GLY A 65 0.04 14.33 -12.11
N ASP A 66 0.07 15.06 -13.23
CA ASP A 66 -0.77 16.25 -13.44
C ASP A 66 -2.25 15.91 -13.68
N CYS A 67 -2.55 14.64 -14.03
CA CYS A 67 -3.89 14.12 -14.26
C CYS A 67 -4.56 13.59 -12.98
N LEU A 68 -3.82 13.44 -11.88
CA LEU A 68 -4.31 12.87 -10.62
C LEU A 68 -4.69 13.96 -9.60
N GLY A 69 -5.86 13.85 -8.98
CA GLY A 69 -6.35 14.83 -8.02
C GLY A 69 -5.88 14.65 -6.57
N GLU A 70 -6.06 15.67 -5.72
CA GLU A 70 -5.66 15.60 -4.30
C GLU A 70 -6.52 14.63 -3.45
N TYR A 71 -7.69 14.24 -3.96
CA TYR A 71 -8.68 13.41 -3.25
C TYR A 71 -8.94 12.08 -3.95
N GLU A 72 -7.96 11.59 -4.71
CA GLU A 72 -8.09 10.29 -5.37
C GLU A 72 -8.25 9.15 -4.36
N ASN A 73 -9.05 8.15 -4.73
CA ASN A 73 -9.26 6.97 -3.92
C ASN A 73 -8.01 6.07 -3.99
N LEU A 74 -7.41 5.74 -2.84
CA LEU A 74 -6.21 4.90 -2.81
C LEU A 74 -6.40 3.51 -3.43
N ASN A 75 -7.60 2.90 -3.34
CA ASN A 75 -7.86 1.62 -4.00
C ASN A 75 -7.91 1.78 -5.53
N ALA A 76 -8.43 2.91 -6.03
CA ALA A 76 -8.45 3.19 -7.45
C ALA A 76 -7.03 3.49 -7.97
N LEU A 77 -6.22 4.22 -7.21
CA LEU A 77 -4.80 4.44 -7.53
C LEU A 77 -4.02 3.12 -7.52
N ASN A 78 -4.31 2.25 -6.55
CA ASN A 78 -3.72 0.93 -6.48
C ASN A 78 -4.08 0.08 -7.70
N TYR A 79 -5.34 0.13 -8.11
CA TYR A 79 -5.81 -0.57 -9.31
C TYR A 79 -5.15 -0.01 -10.58
N LEU A 80 -5.07 1.31 -10.73
CA LEU A 80 -4.35 1.95 -11.84
C LEU A 80 -2.89 1.52 -11.87
N ALA A 81 -2.19 1.56 -10.73
CA ALA A 81 -0.79 1.16 -10.65
C ALA A 81 -0.61 -0.31 -11.05
N SER A 82 -1.50 -1.21 -10.63
CA SER A 82 -1.49 -2.60 -11.08
C SER A 82 -1.74 -2.76 -12.57
N CYS A 83 -2.69 -2.02 -13.16
CA CYS A 83 -2.89 -2.03 -14.61
C CYS A 83 -1.64 -1.56 -15.37
N LEU A 84 -0.94 -0.54 -14.86
CA LEU A 84 0.29 -0.03 -15.45
C LEU A 84 1.45 -1.02 -15.35
N ASP A 85 1.57 -1.73 -14.22
CA ASP A 85 2.60 -2.77 -14.02
C ASP A 85 2.43 -3.97 -14.98
N GLU A 86 1.22 -4.21 -15.47
CA GLU A 86 0.94 -5.29 -16.43
C GLU A 86 1.29 -4.90 -17.88
N LEU A 87 1.48 -3.61 -18.17
CA LEU A 87 1.81 -3.15 -19.51
C LEU A 87 3.23 -3.55 -19.91
N THR A 88 3.40 -3.95 -21.17
CA THR A 88 4.72 -4.11 -21.78
C THR A 88 5.40 -2.74 -21.97
N GLU A 89 6.73 -2.72 -22.18
CA GLU A 89 7.47 -1.48 -22.44
C GLU A 89 6.92 -0.69 -23.65
N GLU A 90 6.39 -1.37 -24.67
CA GLU A 90 5.79 -0.73 -25.83
C GLU A 90 4.42 -0.12 -25.49
N GLU A 91 3.59 -0.85 -24.76
CA GLU A 91 2.30 -0.37 -24.28
C GLU A 91 2.46 0.79 -23.30
N MET A 92 3.45 0.75 -22.41
CA MET A 92 3.75 1.83 -21.48
C MET A 92 4.12 3.12 -22.23
N LYS A 93 4.94 3.03 -23.27
CA LYS A 93 5.25 4.18 -24.13
C LYS A 93 4.01 4.72 -24.83
N LYS A 94 3.13 3.83 -25.30
CA LYS A 94 1.85 4.25 -25.89
C LYS A 94 0.97 4.96 -24.89
N TYR A 95 0.89 4.44 -23.67
CA TYR A 95 0.16 5.03 -22.57
C TYR A 95 0.68 6.43 -22.23
N GLU A 96 1.99 6.58 -22.03
CA GLU A 96 2.64 7.88 -21.74
C GLU A 96 2.31 8.93 -22.81
N ILE A 97 2.42 8.54 -24.08
CA ILE A 97 2.13 9.45 -25.20
C ILE A 97 0.65 9.83 -25.25
N ALA A 98 -0.27 8.87 -25.03
CA ALA A 98 -1.70 9.15 -24.99
C ALA A 98 -2.07 10.05 -23.79
N VAL A 99 -1.38 9.91 -22.65
CA VAL A 99 -1.54 10.82 -21.51
C VAL A 99 -1.11 12.24 -21.87
N GLU A 100 0.00 12.40 -22.58
CA GLU A 100 0.45 13.74 -23.04
C GLU A 100 -0.44 14.34 -24.14
N GLU A 101 -1.04 13.50 -24.99
CA GLU A 101 -2.03 13.94 -25.98
C GLU A 101 -3.27 14.53 -25.28
N GLY A 102 -3.62 14.00 -24.11
CA GLY A 102 -4.58 14.58 -23.18
C GLY A 102 -6.00 14.05 -23.34
N ASP A 103 -6.28 13.22 -24.34
CA ASP A 103 -7.58 12.58 -24.51
C ASP A 103 -7.75 11.45 -23.48
N TYR A 104 -8.90 11.42 -22.81
CA TYR A 104 -9.21 10.44 -21.75
C TYR A 104 -8.23 10.47 -20.57
N THR A 105 -7.88 11.66 -20.09
CA THR A 105 -6.96 11.87 -18.95
C THR A 105 -7.54 12.72 -17.81
N SER A 106 -8.83 13.04 -17.87
CA SER A 106 -9.47 14.00 -16.95
C SER A 106 -9.83 13.42 -15.58
N SER A 107 -9.69 12.11 -15.39
CA SER A 107 -10.00 11.42 -14.15
C SER A 107 -9.24 10.10 -14.05
N ILE A 108 -9.12 9.57 -12.83
CA ILE A 108 -8.58 8.24 -12.60
C ILE A 108 -9.34 7.14 -13.35
N VAL A 109 -10.64 7.32 -13.58
CA VAL A 109 -11.48 6.40 -14.35
C VAL A 109 -11.04 6.39 -15.81
N ASP A 110 -10.79 7.56 -16.38
CA ASP A 110 -10.32 7.67 -17.77
C ASP A 110 -8.91 7.06 -17.90
N LEU A 111 -8.01 7.36 -16.96
CA LEU A 111 -6.65 6.83 -16.91
C LEU A 111 -6.61 5.30 -16.81
N ILE A 112 -7.50 4.68 -16.01
CA ILE A 112 -7.63 3.22 -15.92
C ILE A 112 -8.15 2.66 -17.24
N ASN A 113 -9.20 3.26 -17.81
CA ASN A 113 -9.73 2.80 -19.09
C ASN A 113 -8.72 2.93 -20.23
N LEU A 114 -7.87 3.96 -20.20
CA LEU A 114 -6.82 4.17 -21.19
C LEU A 114 -5.85 2.99 -21.25
N THR A 115 -5.53 2.35 -20.11
CA THR A 115 -4.68 1.14 -20.08
C THR A 115 -5.24 -0.01 -20.92
N GLN A 116 -6.57 -0.05 -21.12
CA GLN A 116 -7.27 -1.10 -21.88
C GLN A 116 -7.67 -0.67 -23.29
N ASN A 117 -7.39 0.58 -23.69
CA ASN A 117 -7.80 1.15 -24.98
C ASN A 117 -6.59 1.67 -25.79
N LEU A 118 -5.39 1.14 -25.53
CA LEU A 118 -4.16 1.54 -26.23
C LEU A 118 -4.18 1.20 -27.73
N ASP A 119 -5.07 0.30 -28.17
CA ASP A 119 -5.31 0.00 -29.58
C ASP A 119 -6.06 1.11 -30.34
N CYS A 120 -6.58 2.12 -29.62
CA CYS A 120 -7.09 3.34 -30.23
C CYS A 120 -5.99 4.22 -30.82
N TYR A 121 -4.72 3.99 -30.45
CA TYR A 121 -3.58 4.82 -30.84
C TYR A 121 -2.54 4.00 -31.62
N ASP A 122 -2.20 4.49 -32.82
CA ASP A 122 -1.03 4.05 -33.56
C ASP A 122 0.11 5.03 -33.32
N ILE A 123 1.29 4.48 -33.01
CA ILE A 123 2.49 5.26 -32.71
C ILE A 123 3.63 4.80 -33.60
N VAL A 124 4.20 5.74 -34.32
CA VAL A 124 5.39 5.54 -35.15
C VAL A 124 6.54 6.32 -34.54
N GLN A 125 7.55 5.59 -34.07
CA GLN A 125 8.75 6.17 -33.47
C GLN A 125 9.63 6.86 -34.52
N ASP A 126 10.47 7.78 -34.07
CA ASP A 126 11.47 8.49 -34.89
C ASP A 126 10.86 9.34 -36.04
N ILE A 127 9.63 9.82 -35.86
CA ILE A 127 8.94 10.70 -36.80
C ILE A 127 8.43 11.93 -36.05
N ASP A 128 9.06 13.08 -36.26
CA ASP A 128 8.76 14.33 -35.56
C ASP A 128 8.41 15.50 -36.50
N ASN A 129 8.29 15.24 -37.80
CA ASN A 129 8.01 16.27 -38.80
C ASN A 129 7.33 15.71 -40.07
N ASP A 130 6.73 16.62 -40.85
CA ASP A 130 5.96 16.28 -42.04
C ASP A 130 6.83 15.60 -43.13
N TYR A 131 8.13 15.92 -43.24
CA TYR A 131 9.04 15.25 -44.19
C TYR A 131 9.18 13.77 -43.86
N ALA A 132 9.56 13.46 -42.61
CA ALA A 132 9.81 12.10 -42.13
C ALA A 132 8.53 11.25 -42.24
N LEU A 133 7.38 11.82 -41.89
CA LEU A 133 6.09 11.15 -42.04
C LEU A 133 5.77 10.84 -43.52
N GLY A 134 6.04 11.79 -44.41
CA GLY A 134 5.84 11.60 -45.84
C GLY A 134 6.75 10.51 -46.42
N GLU A 135 8.01 10.48 -45.99
CA GLU A 135 8.98 9.45 -46.37
C GLU A 135 8.53 8.06 -45.88
N TYR A 136 8.12 7.97 -44.61
CA TYR A 136 7.60 6.75 -43.98
C TYR A 136 6.41 6.16 -44.76
N TYR A 137 5.36 6.95 -45.00
CA TYR A 137 4.17 6.44 -45.68
C TYR A 137 4.44 6.00 -47.12
N ILE A 138 5.29 6.73 -47.84
CA ILE A 138 5.55 6.43 -49.26
C ILE A 138 6.50 5.24 -49.41
N ASN A 139 7.61 5.24 -48.66
CA ASN A 139 8.68 4.27 -48.85
C ASN A 139 8.52 3.02 -47.96
N GLU A 140 8.01 3.16 -46.73
CA GLU A 140 7.92 2.05 -45.78
C GLU A 140 6.53 1.41 -45.75
N CYS A 141 5.46 2.20 -45.69
CA CYS A 141 4.09 1.66 -45.74
C CYS A 141 3.65 1.26 -47.16
N GLY A 142 4.39 1.69 -48.18
CA GLY A 142 4.10 1.37 -49.58
C GLY A 142 2.77 1.93 -50.08
N ALA A 143 2.33 3.08 -49.54
CA ALA A 143 1.02 3.68 -49.84
C ALA A 143 0.76 3.86 -51.35
N PHE A 144 1.82 4.00 -52.17
CA PHE A 144 1.71 4.23 -53.61
C PHE A 144 2.84 3.58 -54.43
N LEU A 145 2.91 2.23 -54.47
CA LEU A 145 3.87 1.46 -55.31
C LEU A 145 5.36 1.72 -54.99
N GLU A 146 6.25 0.81 -55.41
CA GLU A 146 7.69 1.04 -55.31
C GLU A 146 8.08 2.28 -56.14
N VAL A 147 8.56 3.32 -55.45
CA VAL A 147 9.11 4.52 -56.10
C VAL A 147 10.48 4.17 -56.69
N PRO A 148 10.71 4.34 -58.00
CA PRO A 148 12.04 4.14 -58.57
C PRO A 148 13.06 5.12 -57.97
N ASP A 149 14.26 4.64 -57.61
CA ASP A 149 15.33 5.43 -56.97
C ASP A 149 15.57 6.80 -57.64
N GLY A 150 15.51 6.85 -58.97
CA GLY A 150 15.74 8.08 -59.73
C GLY A 150 14.64 9.15 -59.58
N LEU A 151 13.48 8.79 -59.05
CA LEU A 151 12.32 9.68 -58.86
C LEU A 151 12.10 10.09 -57.40
N SER A 152 12.66 9.36 -56.42
CA SER A 152 12.47 9.65 -54.98
C SER A 152 12.83 11.10 -54.63
N ASN A 153 13.96 11.60 -55.13
CA ASN A 153 14.41 13.00 -54.90
C ASN A 153 13.48 14.08 -55.50
N TYR A 154 12.47 13.71 -56.29
CA TYR A 154 11.50 14.64 -56.89
C TYR A 154 10.13 14.57 -56.20
N ILE A 155 9.95 13.69 -55.23
CA ILE A 155 8.73 13.60 -54.44
C ILE A 155 8.74 14.71 -53.38
N ALA A 156 7.61 15.41 -53.25
CA ALA A 156 7.40 16.42 -52.22
C ALA A 156 6.94 15.75 -50.91
N TYR A 157 7.85 15.06 -50.22
CA TYR A 157 7.57 14.33 -48.99
C TYR A 157 6.92 15.20 -47.92
N ASP A 158 7.43 16.42 -47.69
CA ASP A 158 6.83 17.40 -46.76
C ASP A 158 5.35 17.67 -47.01
N ALA A 159 4.97 17.88 -48.28
CA ALA A 159 3.60 18.22 -48.64
C ALA A 159 2.68 17.02 -48.43
N TYR A 160 3.14 15.82 -48.81
CA TYR A 160 2.36 14.61 -48.63
C TYR A 160 2.20 14.26 -47.15
N GLY A 161 3.27 14.30 -46.35
CA GLY A 161 3.20 14.00 -44.92
C GLY A 161 2.31 14.97 -44.16
N ARG A 162 2.34 16.27 -44.50
CA ARG A 162 1.41 17.25 -43.94
C ARG A 162 -0.06 16.90 -44.23
N ASP A 163 -0.37 16.55 -45.48
CA ASP A 163 -1.73 16.19 -45.88
C ASP A 163 -2.16 14.89 -45.20
N ALA A 164 -1.27 13.88 -45.10
CA ALA A 164 -1.51 12.64 -44.39
C ALA A 164 -1.83 12.90 -42.91
N ARG A 165 -0.97 13.65 -42.20
CA ARG A 165 -1.20 14.03 -40.81
C ARG A 165 -2.55 14.72 -40.59
N MET A 166 -2.94 15.62 -41.49
CA MET A 166 -4.24 16.28 -41.40
C MET A 166 -5.42 15.33 -41.62
N ASN A 167 -5.26 14.32 -42.49
CA ASN A 167 -6.31 13.33 -42.75
C ASN A 167 -6.44 12.32 -41.60
N ASP A 168 -5.33 11.95 -40.98
CA ASP A 168 -5.27 11.01 -39.86
C ASP A 168 -5.57 11.68 -38.51
N CYS A 169 -5.79 13.00 -38.50
CA CYS A 169 -5.86 13.81 -37.28
C CYS A 169 -4.63 13.64 -36.36
N GLY A 170 -3.45 13.37 -36.93
CA GLY A 170 -2.26 13.00 -36.17
C GLY A 170 -1.47 14.18 -35.59
N SER A 171 -0.66 13.84 -34.58
CA SER A 171 0.15 14.76 -33.79
C SER A 171 1.59 14.26 -33.66
N TYR A 172 2.53 15.18 -33.38
CA TYR A 172 3.91 14.84 -33.03
C TYR A 172 4.13 15.04 -31.54
N ILE A 173 4.46 13.97 -30.82
CA ILE A 173 4.63 13.95 -29.36
C ILE A 173 5.90 13.18 -29.05
N ASN A 174 6.82 13.77 -28.27
CA ASN A 174 8.08 13.14 -27.83
C ASN A 174 8.93 12.44 -28.91
N GLY A 175 8.95 13.00 -30.13
CA GLY A 175 9.72 12.43 -31.25
C GLY A 175 9.00 11.29 -31.98
N CYS A 176 7.72 11.04 -31.65
CA CYS A 176 6.85 10.07 -32.29
C CYS A 176 5.74 10.77 -33.06
N TYR A 177 5.25 10.11 -34.09
CA TYR A 177 3.99 10.43 -34.75
C TYR A 177 2.88 9.56 -34.15
N VAL A 178 1.76 10.20 -33.80
CA VAL A 178 0.63 9.57 -33.13
C VAL A 178 -0.63 9.87 -33.93
N CYS A 179 -1.47 8.85 -34.13
CA CYS A 179 -2.78 9.04 -34.74
C CYS A 179 -3.80 8.03 -34.22
N GLU A 180 -5.07 8.39 -34.30
CA GLU A 180 -6.17 7.48 -33.98
C GLU A 180 -6.24 6.34 -35.02
N THR A 181 -6.43 5.11 -34.56
CA THR A 181 -6.65 3.94 -35.44
C THR A 181 -8.08 3.90 -36.00
N GLY A 182 -8.99 4.70 -35.43
CA GLY A 182 -10.43 4.62 -35.66
C GLY A 182 -11.12 3.49 -34.88
N ALA A 183 -10.40 2.77 -34.01
CA ALA A 183 -11.02 1.91 -33.01
C ALA A 183 -11.86 2.74 -32.04
N GLY A 184 -12.91 2.12 -31.50
CA GLY A 184 -13.77 2.79 -30.52
C GLY A 184 -13.15 2.71 -29.13
N PHE A 185 -13.12 3.81 -28.40
CA PHE A 185 -12.80 3.81 -26.98
C PHE A 185 -13.97 3.23 -26.17
N TYR A 186 -13.69 2.20 -25.37
CA TYR A 186 -14.67 1.51 -24.54
C TYR A 186 -14.40 1.74 -23.04
N PRO A 187 -15.36 2.32 -22.28
CA PRO A 187 -15.23 2.50 -20.84
C PRO A 187 -15.54 1.19 -20.11
N PHE A 188 -14.52 0.35 -19.88
CA PHE A 188 -14.61 -0.92 -19.16
C PHE A 188 -14.78 -0.74 -17.64
N PHE A 189 -14.18 0.32 -17.09
CA PHE A 189 -14.25 0.68 -15.69
C PHE A 189 -15.13 1.91 -15.50
N ASP A 190 -16.08 1.85 -14.57
CA ASP A 190 -17.08 2.90 -14.32
C ASP A 190 -16.77 3.76 -13.08
N GLY A 191 -15.70 3.45 -12.36
CA GLY A 191 -15.31 4.14 -11.13
C GLY A 191 -15.98 3.60 -9.86
N HIS A 192 -16.84 2.59 -9.94
CA HIS A 192 -17.59 2.07 -8.79
C HIS A 192 -17.12 0.68 -8.35
N GLU A 193 -16.90 -0.24 -9.29
CA GLU A 193 -16.53 -1.62 -8.99
C GLU A 193 -15.03 -1.84 -9.14
N ILE A 194 -14.26 -1.47 -8.10
CA ILE A 194 -12.83 -1.80 -8.00
C ILE A 194 -12.71 -3.27 -7.58
N PRO A 195 -11.94 -4.13 -8.28
CA PRO A 195 -11.75 -5.53 -7.89
C PRO A 195 -11.18 -5.66 -6.47
N GLU A 196 -11.69 -6.64 -5.71
CA GLU A 196 -11.45 -6.80 -4.26
C GLU A 196 -9.96 -6.91 -3.91
N GLU A 197 -9.16 -7.53 -4.78
CA GLU A 197 -7.71 -7.68 -4.63
C GLU A 197 -6.95 -6.34 -4.59
N TYR A 198 -7.54 -5.25 -5.10
CA TYR A 198 -6.93 -3.92 -5.09
C TYR A 198 -7.41 -3.05 -3.92
N HIS A 199 -8.27 -3.57 -3.02
CA HIS A 199 -8.76 -2.85 -1.85
C HIS A 199 -7.73 -2.86 -0.73
N ILE A 200 -6.94 -1.80 -0.65
CA ILE A 200 -5.84 -1.61 0.31
C ILE A 200 -6.19 -0.70 1.48
N THR A 201 -7.37 -0.07 1.45
CA THR A 201 -7.91 0.72 2.57
C THR A 201 -8.99 -0.02 3.35
N SER A 202 -9.26 -1.28 3.00
CA SER A 202 -10.24 -2.13 3.68
C SER A 202 -9.57 -2.84 4.85
N PHE A 203 -9.47 -2.16 5.98
CA PHE A 203 -8.91 -2.75 7.19
C PHE A 203 -9.91 -3.77 7.79
N PRO A 204 -9.45 -4.96 8.21
CA PRO A 204 -10.31 -5.88 8.96
C PRO A 204 -10.83 -5.16 10.21
N GLU A 205 -12.15 -5.19 10.46
CA GLU A 205 -12.70 -4.61 11.68
C GLU A 205 -11.97 -5.16 12.92
N PRO A 206 -11.65 -4.31 13.91
CA PRO A 206 -11.12 -4.77 15.17
C PRO A 206 -12.06 -5.81 15.76
N ARG A 207 -11.54 -7.01 16.00
CA ARG A 207 -12.29 -8.13 16.55
C ARG A 207 -11.71 -8.50 17.90
N ASP A 208 -12.57 -8.98 18.79
CA ASP A 208 -12.11 -9.57 20.02
C ASP A 208 -11.42 -10.92 19.76
N VAL A 209 -10.30 -11.13 20.42
CA VAL A 209 -9.58 -12.41 20.49
C VAL A 209 -9.63 -12.97 21.89
N ASP A 210 -9.67 -14.29 21.98
CA ASP A 210 -9.62 -14.99 23.25
C ASP A 210 -8.18 -15.00 23.82
N ALA A 211 -8.03 -14.46 25.03
CA ALA A 211 -6.76 -14.40 25.78
C ALA A 211 -6.96 -14.91 27.23
N LEU A 212 -5.87 -15.14 27.96
CA LEU A 212 -5.92 -15.50 29.39
C LEU A 212 -5.25 -14.43 30.24
N MET A 213 -5.98 -13.91 31.22
CA MET A 213 -5.47 -12.99 32.24
C MET A 213 -5.12 -13.77 33.50
N VAL A 214 -3.93 -13.55 34.04
CA VAL A 214 -3.46 -14.19 35.27
C VAL A 214 -3.12 -13.11 36.28
N ARG A 215 -4.03 -12.91 37.23
CA ARG A 215 -3.82 -11.95 38.32
C ARG A 215 -3.05 -12.57 39.46
N ILE A 216 -2.32 -11.75 40.21
CA ILE A 216 -1.52 -12.23 41.35
C ILE A 216 -2.38 -13.06 42.32
N GLY A 217 -1.98 -14.31 42.53
CA GLY A 217 -2.64 -15.22 43.47
C GLY A 217 -4.01 -15.74 43.02
N GLN A 218 -4.40 -15.50 41.77
CA GLN A 218 -5.64 -16.01 41.17
C GLN A 218 -5.32 -17.02 40.06
N PRO A 219 -6.21 -18.02 39.84
CA PRO A 219 -6.10 -18.87 38.65
C PRO A 219 -6.34 -18.06 37.37
N PRO A 220 -5.94 -18.58 36.19
CA PRO A 220 -6.14 -17.90 34.92
C PRO A 220 -7.63 -17.70 34.62
N GLU A 221 -7.95 -16.54 34.05
CA GLU A 221 -9.29 -16.17 33.61
C GLU A 221 -9.28 -15.94 32.10
N LYS A 222 -10.24 -16.54 31.39
CA LYS A 222 -10.46 -16.24 29.98
C LYS A 222 -11.08 -14.86 29.82
N ILE A 223 -10.40 -14.00 29.08
CA ILE A 223 -10.87 -12.67 28.73
C ILE A 223 -10.90 -12.49 27.21
N ARG A 224 -11.55 -11.42 26.77
CA ARG A 224 -11.52 -10.96 25.38
C ARG A 224 -10.88 -9.60 25.31
N ILE A 225 -9.97 -9.44 24.36
CA ILE A 225 -9.29 -8.18 24.07
C ILE A 225 -9.35 -7.93 22.57
N GLU A 226 -9.29 -6.67 22.17
CA GLU A 226 -9.20 -6.29 20.77
C GLU A 226 -7.92 -6.89 20.14
N ASN A 227 -7.98 -7.28 18.87
CA ASN A 227 -6.87 -7.91 18.15
C ASN A 227 -5.75 -6.94 17.72
N SER A 228 -5.46 -5.94 18.55
CA SER A 228 -4.54 -4.84 18.29
C SER A 228 -3.54 -4.68 19.45
N LEU A 229 -2.47 -3.91 19.23
CA LEU A 229 -1.55 -3.52 20.31
C LEU A 229 -2.31 -2.70 21.36
N GLU A 230 -3.20 -1.82 20.93
CA GLU A 230 -4.11 -1.04 21.77
C GLU A 230 -4.99 -1.96 22.65
N GLY A 231 -5.41 -3.12 22.13
CA GLY A 231 -6.09 -4.15 22.91
C GLY A 231 -5.26 -4.65 24.09
N ILE A 232 -3.96 -4.89 23.91
CA ILE A 232 -3.03 -5.26 25.00
C ILE A 232 -2.81 -4.08 25.96
N GLU A 233 -2.62 -2.86 25.43
CA GLU A 233 -2.41 -1.65 26.22
C GLU A 233 -3.65 -1.25 27.03
N SER A 234 -4.85 -1.67 26.61
CA SER A 234 -6.07 -1.51 27.40
C SER A 234 -6.08 -2.36 28.69
N VAL A 235 -5.29 -3.44 28.72
CA VAL A 235 -5.13 -4.32 29.88
C VAL A 235 -4.06 -3.81 30.84
N PHE A 236 -2.96 -3.25 30.33
CA PHE A 236 -1.82 -2.77 31.13
C PHE A 236 -1.52 -1.30 30.88
N GLU A 237 -1.44 -0.51 31.94
CA GLU A 237 -1.05 0.91 31.81
C GLU A 237 0.47 1.07 31.65
N GLY A 238 0.96 1.58 30.51
CA GLY A 238 2.37 1.93 30.32
C GLY A 238 3.21 0.84 29.66
N THR A 239 4.55 0.85 29.84
CA THR A 239 5.44 -0.05 29.10
C THR A 239 5.19 -1.53 29.42
N VAL A 240 5.00 -2.36 28.40
CA VAL A 240 4.86 -3.81 28.53
C VAL A 240 6.14 -4.56 28.12
N CYS A 241 6.39 -5.69 28.77
CA CYS A 241 7.41 -6.67 28.45
C CYS A 241 6.73 -7.95 27.97
N ALA A 242 7.26 -8.58 26.92
CA ALA A 242 6.73 -9.84 26.43
C ALA A 242 7.78 -10.97 26.43
N TYR A 243 7.32 -12.17 26.77
CA TYR A 243 8.12 -13.39 26.83
C TYR A 243 7.50 -14.46 25.92
N PRO A 244 8.05 -14.66 24.71
CA PRO A 244 7.59 -15.70 23.80
C PRO A 244 7.90 -17.10 24.34
N LEU A 245 6.88 -17.94 24.28
CA LEU A 245 6.92 -19.37 24.60
C LEU A 245 7.15 -20.19 23.32
N SER A 246 7.37 -21.49 23.47
CA SER A 246 7.70 -22.39 22.37
C SER A 246 6.55 -22.70 21.41
N ASP A 247 5.31 -22.37 21.77
CA ASP A 247 4.09 -22.69 21.03
C ASP A 247 3.36 -21.41 20.56
N GLU A 248 4.11 -20.40 20.12
CA GLU A 248 3.62 -19.11 19.59
C GLU A 248 2.92 -18.20 20.61
N THR A 249 2.70 -18.69 21.83
CA THR A 249 2.11 -17.90 22.92
C THR A 249 3.11 -16.89 23.48
N LEU A 250 2.63 -15.71 23.85
CA LEU A 250 3.38 -14.68 24.56
C LEU A 250 2.82 -14.47 25.95
N ILE A 251 3.69 -14.39 26.95
CA ILE A 251 3.38 -13.79 28.24
C ILE A 251 3.68 -12.30 28.15
N VAL A 252 2.66 -11.46 28.28
CA VAL A 252 2.78 -10.00 28.30
C VAL A 252 2.54 -9.51 29.73
N THR A 253 3.43 -8.68 30.24
CA THR A 253 3.32 -8.13 31.60
C THR A 253 3.82 -6.70 31.64
N GLN A 254 3.27 -5.90 32.54
CA GLN A 254 3.69 -4.53 32.75
C GLN A 254 5.11 -4.47 33.33
N LYS A 255 5.91 -3.52 32.86
CA LYS A 255 7.23 -3.23 33.43
C LYS A 255 7.05 -2.40 34.70
N GLU A 256 7.03 -3.04 35.86
CA GLU A 256 6.93 -2.35 37.16
C GLU A 256 8.28 -2.21 37.90
N ASP A 257 8.42 -1.14 38.69
CA ASP A 257 9.53 -0.94 39.62
C ASP A 257 9.47 -1.88 40.83
N LYS A 258 8.25 -2.22 41.29
CA LYS A 258 8.03 -3.14 42.40
C LYS A 258 7.75 -4.54 41.85
N ARG A 259 8.69 -5.46 42.04
CA ARG A 259 8.56 -6.84 41.58
C ARG A 259 7.78 -7.67 42.59
N ILE A 260 6.45 -7.70 42.48
CA ILE A 260 5.61 -8.67 43.21
C ILE A 260 5.61 -9.96 42.38
N PRO A 261 6.22 -11.06 42.85
CA PRO A 261 6.25 -12.31 42.09
C PRO A 261 4.84 -12.85 41.91
N ASN A 262 4.50 -13.23 40.68
CA ASN A 262 3.25 -13.93 40.37
C ASN A 262 3.55 -15.39 40.07
N HIS A 263 4.33 -15.66 39.02
CA HIS A 263 4.75 -17.01 38.64
C HIS A 263 6.25 -17.04 38.31
N ALA A 264 6.86 -18.22 38.33
CA ALA A 264 8.19 -18.45 37.80
C ALA A 264 8.14 -19.48 36.67
N LEU A 265 8.78 -19.14 35.55
CA LEU A 265 8.97 -19.96 34.36
C LEU A 265 10.18 -20.87 34.55
N PHE A 266 9.94 -22.17 34.53
CA PHE A 266 10.98 -23.20 34.60
C PHE A 266 11.16 -23.88 33.24
N ASP A 267 12.40 -24.22 32.88
CA ASP A 267 12.66 -25.08 31.73
C ASP A 267 12.30 -26.55 32.00
N ALA A 268 12.37 -27.40 30.98
CA ALA A 268 12.10 -28.84 31.09
C ALA A 268 13.00 -29.58 32.10
N ALA A 269 14.08 -28.96 32.58
CA ALA A 269 15.00 -29.50 33.59
C ALA A 269 14.81 -28.85 34.98
N GLU A 270 13.69 -28.15 35.21
CA GLU A 270 13.33 -27.43 36.44
C GLU A 270 14.30 -26.31 36.85
N HIS A 271 15.10 -25.78 35.92
CA HIS A 271 15.87 -24.57 36.19
C HIS A 271 14.98 -23.33 36.04
N ALA A 272 14.98 -22.48 37.07
CA ALA A 272 14.27 -21.20 37.02
C ALA A 272 14.88 -20.31 35.93
N LYS A 273 14.12 -20.02 34.87
CA LYS A 273 14.54 -19.17 33.75
C LYS A 273 14.16 -17.71 33.98
N ILE A 274 12.89 -17.45 34.34
CA ILE A 274 12.34 -16.09 34.44
C ILE A 274 11.30 -16.05 35.55
N SER A 275 11.28 -14.98 36.35
CA SER A 275 10.17 -14.69 37.27
C SER A 275 9.26 -13.65 36.61
N VAL A 276 7.99 -14.03 36.40
CA VAL A 276 6.93 -13.12 35.98
C VAL A 276 6.42 -12.41 37.23
N CYS A 277 6.51 -11.09 37.23
CA CYS A 277 6.06 -10.24 38.33
C CYS A 277 4.84 -9.47 37.88
N GLY A 278 3.91 -9.19 38.80
CA GLY A 278 2.68 -8.50 38.46
C GLY A 278 1.64 -9.40 37.81
N ASP A 279 0.52 -8.81 37.44
CA ASP A 279 -0.46 -9.44 36.57
C ASP A 279 0.16 -9.66 35.17
N PHE A 280 -0.26 -10.71 34.48
CA PHE A 280 0.20 -10.97 33.12
C PHE A 280 -0.91 -11.54 32.24
N LEU A 281 -0.79 -11.27 30.95
CA LEU A 281 -1.67 -11.71 29.88
C LEU A 281 -0.96 -12.80 29.06
N LEU A 282 -1.71 -13.82 28.65
CA LEU A 282 -1.31 -14.78 27.63
C LEU A 282 -2.13 -14.54 26.38
N CYS A 283 -1.45 -14.35 25.25
CA CYS A 283 -2.06 -14.21 23.93
C CYS A 283 -1.09 -14.73 22.85
N ASN A 284 -1.60 -15.03 21.66
CA ASN A 284 -0.74 -15.25 20.49
C ASN A 284 -0.49 -13.90 19.79
N TRP A 285 0.62 -13.78 19.06
CA TRP A 285 0.93 -12.58 18.27
C TRP A 285 1.35 -12.97 16.86
N ASP A 286 0.79 -12.27 15.89
CA ASP A 286 1.26 -12.31 14.52
C ASP A 286 2.37 -11.28 14.33
N PHE A 287 3.59 -11.73 14.10
CA PHE A 287 4.72 -10.83 13.86
C PHE A 287 4.70 -10.20 12.46
N GLU A 288 4.00 -10.81 11.49
CA GLU A 288 3.85 -10.25 10.15
C GLU A 288 2.70 -9.26 10.13
N ALA A 289 1.53 -9.66 10.62
CA ALA A 289 0.35 -8.79 10.66
C ALA A 289 0.33 -7.78 11.82
N LEU A 290 1.30 -7.85 12.75
CA LEU A 290 1.40 -7.03 13.96
C LEU A 290 0.10 -6.99 14.80
N LYS A 291 -0.62 -8.12 14.84
CA LYS A 291 -1.93 -8.24 15.50
C LYS A 291 -1.95 -9.35 16.53
N VAL A 292 -2.80 -9.19 17.54
CA VAL A 292 -3.05 -10.24 18.54
C VAL A 292 -3.90 -11.34 17.90
N LYS A 293 -3.58 -12.59 18.21
CA LYS A 293 -4.32 -13.78 17.75
C LYS A 293 -4.96 -14.50 18.92
N ASP A 294 -6.06 -15.20 18.63
CA ASP A 294 -6.73 -16.10 19.58
C ASP A 294 -5.75 -17.13 20.13
N LEU A 295 -5.82 -17.37 21.43
CA LEU A 295 -5.33 -18.63 21.99
C LEU A 295 -6.21 -19.76 21.45
N THR A 296 -5.58 -20.79 20.90
CA THR A 296 -6.29 -22.00 20.47
C THR A 296 -6.96 -22.69 21.67
N PRO A 297 -8.05 -23.45 21.47
CA PRO A 297 -8.69 -24.18 22.57
C PRO A 297 -7.73 -25.09 23.35
N LYS A 298 -6.73 -25.68 22.66
CA LYS A 298 -5.69 -26.51 23.29
C LYS A 298 -4.71 -25.69 24.14
N GLN A 299 -4.31 -24.50 23.67
CA GLN A 299 -3.50 -23.58 24.47
C GLN A 299 -4.27 -23.14 25.71
N ILE A 300 -5.54 -22.74 25.55
CA ILE A 300 -6.39 -22.35 26.69
C ILE A 300 -6.45 -23.47 27.73
N GLU A 301 -6.80 -24.69 27.33
CA GLU A 301 -6.86 -25.85 28.24
C GLU A 301 -5.50 -26.11 28.94
N LYS A 302 -4.41 -26.11 28.16
CA LYS A 302 -3.04 -26.28 28.68
C LYS A 302 -2.68 -25.24 29.74
N TYR A 303 -2.93 -23.96 29.46
CA TYR A 303 -2.52 -22.88 30.36
C TYR A 303 -3.44 -22.74 31.57
N MET A 304 -4.73 -23.05 31.44
CA MET A 304 -5.63 -23.11 32.59
C MET A 304 -5.17 -24.15 33.63
N ASP A 305 -4.70 -25.31 33.18
CA ASP A 305 -4.16 -26.39 34.04
C ASP A 305 -2.78 -26.01 34.61
N GLN A 306 -1.85 -25.58 33.75
CA GLN A 306 -0.47 -25.32 34.16
C GLN A 306 -0.30 -24.11 35.09
N LEU A 307 -1.25 -23.17 35.09
CA LEU A 307 -1.20 -21.93 35.87
C LEU A 307 -2.26 -21.90 36.99
N GLU A 308 -2.91 -23.03 37.28
CA GLU A 308 -3.91 -23.14 38.36
C GLU A 308 -3.30 -22.76 39.74
N HIS A 309 -2.00 -22.99 39.92
CA HIS A 309 -1.29 -22.73 41.16
C HIS A 309 -0.24 -21.64 40.99
N PRO A 310 -0.33 -20.52 41.74
CA PRO A 310 0.56 -19.36 41.59
C PRO A 310 2.06 -19.67 41.76
N GLU A 311 2.39 -20.76 42.44
CA GLU A 311 3.74 -20.96 42.95
C GLU A 311 4.73 -21.51 41.90
N LYS A 312 4.27 -22.13 40.80
CA LYS A 312 5.14 -22.71 39.77
C LYS A 312 4.49 -22.82 38.38
N TYR A 313 5.23 -22.47 37.33
CA TYR A 313 4.85 -22.68 35.94
C TYR A 313 6.01 -23.27 35.10
N ASN A 314 5.76 -24.38 34.40
CA ASN A 314 6.77 -25.03 33.55
C ASN A 314 6.57 -24.62 32.08
N GLY A 315 7.53 -23.91 31.49
CA GLY A 315 7.45 -23.43 30.11
C GLY A 315 8.78 -23.06 29.47
N ASP A 316 8.93 -23.42 28.19
CA ASP A 316 10.14 -23.14 27.41
C ASP A 316 10.11 -21.74 26.80
N VAL A 317 10.85 -20.81 27.41
CA VAL A 317 11.02 -19.44 26.90
C VAL A 317 12.12 -19.36 25.85
N GLN A 318 11.85 -18.67 24.74
CA GLN A 318 12.81 -18.40 23.66
C GLN A 318 13.72 -17.20 23.97
N ARG A 319 13.23 -15.95 23.84
CA ARG A 319 13.99 -14.71 24.09
C ARG A 319 13.06 -13.55 24.47
N LYS A 320 13.40 -12.79 25.52
CA LYS A 320 12.61 -11.61 25.96
C LYS A 320 12.52 -10.54 24.86
N ILE A 321 11.32 -10.01 24.65
CA ILE A 321 11.02 -8.87 23.78
C ILE A 321 10.56 -7.69 24.66
N VAL A 322 10.97 -6.48 24.32
CA VAL A 322 10.55 -5.24 25.01
C VAL A 322 9.86 -4.37 23.97
N PHE A 323 8.60 -4.03 24.21
CA PHE A 323 7.89 -3.06 23.39
C PHE A 323 8.23 -1.65 23.90
N PRO A 324 8.68 -0.73 23.04
CA PRO A 324 8.95 0.65 23.44
C PRO A 324 7.65 1.36 23.86
N GLU A 325 7.74 2.28 24.81
CA GLU A 325 6.63 3.15 25.19
C GLU A 325 6.39 4.15 24.05
N LYS A 326 5.13 4.34 23.60
CA LYS A 326 4.78 5.50 22.75
C LYS A 326 5.18 6.77 23.51
N GLU A 327 5.98 7.64 22.90
CA GLU A 327 6.27 8.95 23.49
C GLU A 327 4.93 9.67 23.71
N LYS A 328 4.48 9.75 24.96
CA LYS A 328 3.40 10.67 25.32
C LYS A 328 3.93 12.06 25.04
N HIS A 329 3.50 12.68 23.94
CA HIS A 329 3.67 14.10 23.73
C HIS A 329 3.11 14.80 24.97
N ARG A 330 4.02 15.29 25.82
CA ARG A 330 3.66 16.11 26.95
C ARG A 330 3.13 17.41 26.38
N ASP A 331 1.81 17.55 26.38
CA ASP A 331 1.16 18.86 26.39
C ASP A 331 1.70 19.63 27.60
N THR A 332 2.81 20.32 27.38
CA THR A 332 3.32 21.32 28.32
C THR A 332 2.57 22.60 28.04
N MET A 333 1.29 22.62 28.41
CA MET A 333 0.64 23.86 28.80
C MET A 333 1.21 24.27 30.17
N GLU A 334 2.34 24.98 30.16
CA GLU A 334 2.74 25.81 31.28
C GLU A 334 2.72 27.29 30.86
N ARG A 335 1.59 27.91 31.21
CA ARG A 335 1.31 29.30 31.61
C ARG A 335 1.95 30.48 30.87
#